data_AF-A0A9W6T9J5-F1
#
_entry.id   AF-A0A9W6T9J5-F1
#
_cell.length_a   1.000
_cell.length_b   1.000
_cell.length_c   1.000
_cell.angle_alpha   90.00
_cell.angle_beta   90.00
_cell.angle_gamma   90.00
#
_symmetry.space_group_name_H-M   'P 1'
#
loop_
_entity.id
_entity.type
_entity.pdbx_description
1 polymer ?
#
loop_
_entity_poly.entity_id
_entity_poly.type
_entity_poly.pdbx_seq_one_letter_code
_entity_poly.pdbx_strand_id
1 'polypeptide(L)'
;MSTLQLIHRFIEHEYKADSLNLAIQDGVGAGQSVPHLHCHIIPRYSKDGFGDGIYALLEKNEMNLGPDFFKKVGKPMVVLQDDEREPRTMEIMEKEAKLLSDHLEKFVKEIDTKQESTCIA
;
A
#
# COMPACT_ATOMS: atom_id res chain seq x y z
N MET A 1 -15.10 -10.76 11.57
CA MET A 1 -13.77 -10.11 11.50
C MET A 1 -13.63 -9.47 10.14
N SER A 2 -13.88 -8.15 10.02
CA SER A 2 -14.00 -7.44 8.73
C SER A 2 -13.01 -6.28 8.58
N THR A 3 -12.15 -6.00 9.56
CA THR A 3 -11.31 -4.79 9.56
C THR A 3 -10.40 -4.69 8.34
N LEU A 4 -9.72 -5.77 7.96
CA LEU A 4 -8.86 -5.75 6.78
C LEU A 4 -9.65 -5.49 5.49
N GLN A 5 -10.84 -6.07 5.36
CA GLN A 5 -11.73 -5.86 4.21
C GLN A 5 -12.31 -4.44 4.18
N LEU A 6 -12.64 -3.88 5.34
CA LEU A 6 -13.11 -2.51 5.47
C LEU A 6 -12.00 -1.53 5.08
N ILE A 7 -10.80 -1.68 5.65
CA ILE A 7 -9.66 -0.81 5.39
C ILE A 7 -9.19 -0.96 3.93
N HIS A 8 -9.19 -2.16 3.36
CA HIS A 8 -8.97 -2.36 1.93
C HIS A 8 -9.88 -1.45 1.10
N ARG A 9 -11.20 -1.62 1.23
CA ARG A 9 -12.18 -0.85 0.44
C ARG A 9 -12.06 0.65 0.69
N PHE A 10 -11.77 1.05 1.92
CA PHE A 10 -11.55 2.45 2.29
C PHE A 10 -10.32 3.03 1.61
N ILE A 11 -9.17 2.38 1.70
CA ILE A 11 -7.91 2.87 1.11
C ILE A 11 -8.00 2.92 -0.41
N GLU A 12 -8.62 1.91 -1.03
CA GLU A 12 -8.91 1.93 -2.47
C GLU A 12 -9.77 3.14 -2.86
N HIS A 13 -10.83 3.41 -2.09
CA HIS A 13 -11.72 4.55 -2.31
C HIS A 13 -11.04 5.90 -2.07
N GLU A 14 -10.28 6.04 -0.99
CA GLU A 14 -9.64 7.29 -0.55
C GLU A 14 -8.54 7.72 -1.50
N TYR A 15 -7.64 6.79 -1.82
CA TYR A 15 -6.45 7.08 -2.63
C TYR A 15 -6.67 6.87 -4.13
N LYS A 16 -7.88 6.48 -4.55
CA LYS A 16 -8.23 6.09 -5.94
C LYS A 16 -7.20 5.13 -6.52
N ALA A 17 -6.79 4.17 -5.69
CA ALA A 17 -5.84 3.14 -6.08
C ALA A 17 -6.49 2.18 -7.08
N ASP A 18 -5.71 1.68 -8.02
CA ASP A 18 -6.18 0.66 -8.98
C ASP A 18 -6.16 -0.73 -8.35
N SER A 19 -5.26 -0.96 -7.39
CA SER A 19 -5.07 -2.22 -6.68
C SER A 19 -4.34 -1.98 -5.36
N LEU A 20 -4.23 -3.02 -4.51
CA LEU A 20 -3.54 -2.96 -3.22
C LEU A 20 -2.60 -4.15 -3.06
N ASN A 21 -1.41 -3.92 -2.51
CA ASN A 21 -0.55 -4.99 -2.03
C ASN A 21 -0.83 -5.24 -0.54
N LEU A 22 -1.24 -6.47 -0.21
CA LEU A 22 -1.51 -6.92 1.16
C LEU A 22 -0.47 -7.95 1.55
N ALA A 23 0.32 -7.67 2.59
CA ALA A 23 1.40 -8.56 3.03
C ALA A 23 1.37 -8.79 4.54
N ILE A 24 1.49 -10.05 4.93
CA ILE A 24 1.64 -10.49 6.32
C ILE A 24 2.95 -11.28 6.40
N GLN A 25 3.88 -10.81 7.23
CA GLN A 25 5.16 -11.46 7.46
C GLN A 25 5.10 -12.13 8.83
N ASP A 26 4.64 -13.38 8.86
CA ASP A 26 4.49 -14.15 10.10
C ASP A 26 5.77 -14.93 10.42
N GLY A 27 6.52 -14.45 11.41
CA GLY A 27 7.77 -15.03 11.86
C GLY A 27 9.02 -14.49 11.15
N VAL A 28 10.17 -14.72 11.77
CA VAL A 28 11.49 -14.26 11.29
C VAL A 28 11.79 -14.78 9.88
N GLY A 29 11.38 -16.01 9.56
CA GLY A 29 11.58 -16.62 8.24
C GLY A 29 10.79 -15.93 7.11
N ALA A 30 9.72 -15.20 7.45
CA ALA A 30 8.95 -14.39 6.50
C ALA A 30 9.43 -12.93 6.43
N GLY A 31 10.49 -12.56 7.18
CA GLY A 31 11.02 -11.20 7.24
C GLY A 31 10.43 -10.33 8.34
N GLN A 32 9.75 -10.91 9.34
CA GLN A 32 9.18 -10.14 10.45
C GLN A 32 10.27 -9.46 11.29
N SER A 33 10.23 -8.13 11.38
CA SER A 33 11.14 -7.32 12.20
C SER A 33 10.60 -7.02 13.60
N VAL A 34 9.29 -6.75 13.71
CA VAL A 34 8.60 -6.46 14.98
C VAL A 34 7.77 -7.68 15.38
N PRO A 35 7.95 -8.24 16.60
CA PRO A 35 7.27 -9.44 17.07
C PRO A 35 5.81 -9.15 17.47
N HIS A 36 5.04 -8.63 16.52
CA HIS A 36 3.61 -8.36 16.60
C HIS A 36 2.99 -8.65 15.24
N LEU A 37 1.85 -9.34 15.20
CA LEU A 37 1.16 -9.63 13.94
C LEU A 37 0.64 -8.31 13.35
N HIS A 38 1.09 -7.95 12.15
CA HIS A 38 0.63 -6.77 11.43
C HIS A 38 0.50 -7.09 9.93
N CYS A 39 -0.37 -6.34 9.27
CA CYS A 39 -0.58 -6.43 7.83
C CYS A 39 -0.16 -5.11 7.20
N HIS A 40 0.70 -5.18 6.18
CA HIS A 40 0.98 -4.04 5.33
C HIS A 40 -0.13 -3.89 4.29
N ILE A 41 -0.59 -2.66 4.09
CA ILE A 41 -1.58 -2.29 3.07
C ILE A 41 -0.97 -1.15 2.26
N ILE A 42 -0.69 -1.41 0.99
CA ILE A 42 0.03 -0.46 0.13
C ILE A 42 -0.79 -0.20 -1.14
N PRO A 43 -1.32 1.01 -1.36
CA PRO A 43 -2.04 1.36 -2.58
C PRO A 43 -1.12 1.32 -3.80
N ARG A 44 -1.62 0.75 -4.89
CA ARG A 44 -0.92 0.52 -6.15
C ARG A 44 -1.70 1.19 -7.29
N TYR A 45 -0.96 1.69 -8.27
CA TYR A 45 -1.51 2.37 -9.45
C TYR A 45 -0.94 1.75 -10.72
N SER A 46 -1.70 1.66 -11.79
CA SER A 46 -1.30 1.03 -13.06
C SER A 46 -0.04 1.65 -13.68
N LYS A 47 0.29 2.90 -13.29
CA LYS A 47 1.47 3.64 -13.73
C LYS A 47 2.54 3.79 -12.63
N ASP A 48 2.39 3.10 -11.50
CA ASP A 48 3.36 3.10 -10.40
C ASP A 48 4.64 2.28 -10.70
N GLY A 49 4.69 1.62 -11.86
CA GLY A 49 5.85 0.87 -12.35
C GLY A 49 6.12 -0.44 -11.60
N PHE A 50 5.23 -0.86 -10.70
CA PHE A 50 5.49 -1.89 -9.69
C PHE A 50 4.65 -3.17 -9.90
N GLY A 51 4.30 -3.55 -11.14
CA GLY A 51 3.67 -4.88 -11.38
C GLY A 51 4.54 -6.06 -10.89
N ASP A 52 4.41 -7.24 -11.49
CA ASP A 52 5.26 -8.42 -11.15
C ASP A 52 6.78 -8.21 -11.33
N GLY A 53 7.20 -7.03 -11.81
CA GLY A 53 8.60 -6.63 -11.96
C GLY A 53 9.41 -6.56 -10.68
N ILE A 54 8.81 -6.38 -9.49
CA ILE A 54 9.55 -6.39 -8.20
C ILE A 54 10.10 -7.78 -7.90
N TYR A 55 9.28 -8.82 -8.04
CA TYR A 55 9.69 -10.19 -7.82
C TYR A 55 10.71 -10.62 -8.88
N ALA A 56 10.51 -10.20 -10.14
CA ALA A 56 11.49 -10.39 -11.19
C ALA A 56 12.81 -9.61 -10.97
N LEU A 57 12.79 -8.49 -10.24
CA LEU A 57 13.99 -7.72 -9.87
C LEU A 57 14.78 -8.40 -8.75
N LEU A 58 14.07 -8.97 -7.76
CA LEU A 58 14.66 -9.75 -6.68
C LEU A 58 15.26 -11.07 -7.20
N GLU A 59 14.58 -11.70 -8.17
CA GLU A 59 15.00 -12.97 -8.77
C GLU A 59 16.11 -12.80 -9.82
N LYS A 60 16.12 -11.71 -10.60
CA LYS A 60 17.21 -11.46 -11.59
C LYS A 60 18.51 -10.94 -11.00
N ASN A 61 18.49 -10.30 -9.83
CA ASN A 61 19.69 -9.70 -9.24
C ASN A 61 20.59 -10.69 -8.49
N GLU A 62 20.38 -11.99 -8.62
CA GLU A 62 21.46 -12.95 -8.35
C GLU A 62 22.62 -12.83 -9.37
N MET A 63 22.47 -12.13 -10.51
CA MET A 63 23.60 -11.83 -11.41
C MET A 63 23.39 -10.54 -12.22
N ASN A 64 24.05 -9.44 -11.82
CA ASN A 64 24.44 -8.28 -12.65
C ASN A 64 23.40 -7.71 -13.64
N LEU A 65 22.70 -6.64 -13.25
CA LEU A 65 21.91 -5.81 -14.17
C LEU A 65 22.55 -4.43 -14.36
N GLY A 66 23.03 -4.19 -15.58
CA GLY A 66 23.64 -2.92 -15.99
C GLY A 66 22.63 -1.76 -16.16
N PRO A 67 23.14 -0.52 -16.25
CA PRO A 67 22.36 0.72 -16.07
C PRO A 67 21.33 1.03 -17.17
N ASP A 68 21.40 0.39 -18.34
CA ASP A 68 20.52 0.70 -19.49
C ASP A 68 19.13 0.04 -19.41
N PHE A 69 18.92 -0.94 -18.54
CA PHE A 69 17.63 -1.64 -18.41
C PHE A 69 16.54 -0.72 -17.84
N PHE A 70 16.90 0.19 -16.93
CA PHE A 70 15.98 1.09 -16.23
C PHE A 70 15.43 2.23 -17.11
N LYS A 71 16.00 2.49 -18.29
CA LYS A 71 15.53 3.56 -19.21
C LYS A 71 14.32 3.19 -20.06
N LYS A 72 14.00 1.90 -20.23
CA LYS A 72 12.99 1.43 -21.21
C LYS A 72 11.62 1.09 -20.63
N VAL A 73 11.49 0.90 -19.32
CA VAL A 73 10.28 0.26 -18.73
C VAL A 73 9.31 1.24 -18.05
N GLY A 74 9.72 2.49 -17.83
CA GLY A 74 8.88 3.50 -17.20
C GLY A 74 9.77 4.61 -16.65
N LYS A 75 9.18 5.69 -16.12
CA LYS A 75 9.97 6.64 -15.33
C LYS A 75 10.69 5.82 -14.26
N PRO A 76 12.03 5.88 -14.18
CA PRO A 76 12.75 5.18 -13.14
C PRO A 76 12.19 5.67 -11.82
N MET A 77 11.76 4.75 -10.98
CA MET A 77 11.44 5.08 -9.60
C MET A 77 12.69 5.72 -9.02
N VAL A 78 12.56 6.95 -8.52
CA VAL A 78 13.58 7.50 -7.63
C VAL A 78 13.36 6.78 -6.31
N VAL A 79 13.84 5.53 -6.25
CA VAL A 79 14.07 4.88 -4.97
C VAL A 79 15.22 5.67 -4.38
N LEU A 80 14.87 6.65 -3.55
CA LEU A 80 15.84 7.29 -2.68
C LEU A 80 16.63 6.16 -2.02
N GLN A 81 17.96 6.28 -2.06
CA GLN A 81 18.82 5.32 -1.37
C GLN A 81 18.35 5.24 0.10
N ASP A 82 18.52 4.11 0.77
CA ASP A 82 17.99 3.95 2.14
C ASP A 82 18.48 5.08 3.07
N ASP A 83 19.67 5.62 2.82
CA ASP A 83 20.25 6.78 3.51
C ASP A 83 19.55 8.12 3.22
N GLU A 84 18.83 8.23 2.10
CA GLU A 84 18.05 9.39 1.69
C GLU A 84 16.56 9.26 2.11
N ARG A 85 16.16 8.12 2.69
CA ARG A 85 14.81 7.92 3.22
C ARG A 85 14.70 8.55 4.61
N GLU A 86 14.29 9.81 4.61
CA GLU A 86 14.04 10.51 5.87
C GLU A 86 12.75 10.04 6.54
N PRO A 87 12.77 9.77 7.87
CA PRO A 87 11.55 9.48 8.59
C PRO A 87 10.60 10.68 8.52
N ARG A 88 9.31 10.42 8.26
CA ARG A 88 8.29 11.47 8.35
C ARG A 88 8.22 11.99 9.78
N THR A 89 8.01 13.29 9.95
CA THR A 89 7.87 13.89 11.27
C THR A 89 6.57 13.43 11.94
N MET A 90 6.57 13.36 13.26
CA MET A 90 5.37 12.99 14.05
C MET A 90 4.18 13.89 13.74
N GLU A 91 4.41 15.18 13.51
CA GLU A 91 3.34 16.13 13.16
C GLU A 91 2.65 15.77 11.85
N ILE A 92 3.41 15.32 10.84
CA ILE A 92 2.83 14.88 9.55
C ILE A 92 2.00 13.62 9.75
N MET A 93 2.55 12.65 10.49
CA MET A 93 1.86 11.38 10.75
C MET A 93 0.56 11.58 11.55
N GLU A 94 0.58 12.46 12.55
CA GLU A 94 -0.61 12.76 13.36
C GLU A 94 -1.70 13.46 12.53
N LYS A 95 -1.31 14.44 11.69
CA LYS A 95 -2.26 15.11 10.79
C LYS A 95 -2.88 14.13 9.80
N GLU A 96 -2.07 13.26 9.20
CA GLU A 96 -2.54 12.22 8.28
C GLU A 96 -3.49 11.23 8.99
N ALA A 97 -3.14 10.77 10.19
CA ALA A 97 -3.99 9.85 10.95
C ALA A 97 -5.36 10.45 11.29
N LYS A 98 -5.40 11.73 11.69
CA LYS A 98 -6.65 12.46 11.96
C LYS A 98 -7.52 12.56 10.70
N LEU A 99 -6.92 12.96 9.57
CA LEU A 99 -7.63 13.03 8.29
C LEU A 99 -8.21 11.68 7.87
N LEU A 100 -7.42 10.61 7.96
CA LEU A 100 -7.87 9.26 7.60
C LEU A 100 -8.99 8.77 8.52
N SER A 101 -8.95 9.10 9.81
CA SER A 101 -10.03 8.79 10.74
C SER A 101 -11.34 9.47 10.33
N ASP A 102 -11.31 10.77 10.07
CA ASP A 102 -12.50 11.53 9.66
C ASP A 102 -13.08 11.01 8.34
N HIS A 103 -12.22 10.62 7.40
CA HIS A 103 -12.62 10.08 6.11
C HIS A 103 -13.18 8.68 6.23
N LEU A 104 -12.61 7.83 7.09
CA LEU A 104 -13.12 6.50 7.38
C LEU A 104 -14.53 6.56 7.97
N GLU A 105 -14.78 7.48 8.91
CA GLU A 105 -16.13 7.66 9.47
C GLU A 105 -17.17 8.04 8.42
N LYS A 106 -16.81 8.92 7.49
CA LYS A 106 -17.69 9.30 6.36
C LYS A 106 -17.92 8.10 5.44
N PHE A 107 -16.87 7.37 5.10
CA PHE A 107 -16.94 6.20 4.24
C PHE A 107 -17.82 5.09 4.81
N VAL A 108 -17.74 4.82 6.11
CA VAL A 108 -18.59 3.83 6.79
C VAL A 108 -20.06 4.25 6.70
N LYS A 109 -20.38 5.53 6.99
CA LYS A 109 -21.75 6.06 6.86
C LYS A 109 -22.30 5.92 5.44
N GLU A 110 -21.47 6.15 4.42
CA GLU A 110 -21.85 5.97 3.02
C GLU A 110 -22.12 4.51 2.64
N ILE A 111 -21.34 3.56 3.18
CA ILE A 111 -21.57 2.12 2.96
C ILE A 111 -22.91 1.70 3.58
N ASP A 112 -23.18 2.11 4.81
CA ASP A 112 -24.40 1.72 5.53
C ASP A 112 -25.65 2.23 4.80
N THR A 113 -25.62 3.49 4.33
CA THR A 113 -26.72 4.09 3.55
C THR A 113 -26.99 3.35 2.23
N LYS A 114 -25.94 2.84 1.58
CA LYS A 114 -26.04 2.06 0.33
C LYS A 114 -26.57 0.66 0.55
N GLN A 115 -26.26 0.03 1.69
CA GLN A 115 -26.79 -1.28 2.05
C GLN A 115 -28.28 -1.24 2.38
N GLU A 116 -28.75 -0.19 3.07
CA GLU A 116 -30.17 -0.02 3.37
C GLU A 116 -31.02 0.18 2.10
N SER A 117 -30.49 0.88 1.09
CA SER A 117 -31.19 1.13 -0.17
C SER A 117 -31.23 -0.07 -1.13
N THR A 118 -30.35 -1.07 -0.95
CA THR A 118 -30.37 -2.33 -1.74
C THR A 118 -31.31 -3.39 -1.18
N CYS A 119 -31.75 -3.27 0.08
CA CYS A 119 -32.64 -4.23 0.73
C CYS A 119 -34.14 -3.91 0.57
N ILE A 120 -34.49 -2.80 -0.08
CA ILE A 120 -35.88 -2.33 -0.29
C ILE A 120 -36.32 -2.52 -1.77
N ALA A 121 -35.54 -3.23 -2.57
CA ALA A 121 -35.83 -3.54 -3.98
C ALA A 121 -36.14 -5.03 -4.19
#